data_AF-A0A962TS41-F1
#
_entry.id   AF-A0A962TS41-F1
#
_cell.length_a   1.000
_cell.length_b   1.000
_cell.length_c   1.000
_cell.angle_alpha   90.00
_cell.angle_beta   90.00
_cell.angle_gamma   90.00
#
_symmetry.space_group_name_H-M   'P 1'
#
loop_
_entity.id
_entity.type
_entity.pdbx_description
1 polymer ?
#
loop_
_entity_poly.entity_id
_entity_poly.type
_entity_poly.pdbx_seq_one_letter_code
_entity_poly.pdbx_strand_id
1 'polypeptide(L)' 'MAKATYIKVRLESEAETGYRYYAKRSTRAEYKLKKKKYDPWAVNPETGKKGMHVFFVEKKMPPSKK' A
#
# COMPACT_ATOMS: atom_id res chain seq x y z
N MET A 1 11.23 -21.99 16.85
CA MET A 1 10.58 -20.67 16.62
C MET A 1 9.46 -20.88 15.60
N ALA A 2 8.20 -20.62 15.95
CA ALA A 2 7.10 -20.76 15.00
C ALA A 2 7.28 -19.74 13.86
N LYS A 3 7.21 -20.19 12.60
CA LYS A 3 7.28 -19.30 11.43
C LYS A 3 6.10 -18.33 11.47
N ALA A 4 6.35 -17.05 11.21
CA ALA A 4 5.28 -16.06 11.10
C ALA A 4 4.33 -16.45 9.96
N THR A 5 3.03 -16.40 10.22
CA THR A 5 1.96 -16.69 9.24
C THR A 5 1.68 -15.50 8.31
N TYR A 6 2.38 -14.38 8.51
CA TYR A 6 2.22 -13.17 7.73
C TYR A 6 3.57 -12.48 7.47
N ILE A 7 3.62 -11.72 6.38
CA ILE A 7 4.71 -10.79 6.06
C ILE A 7 4.19 -9.35 6.15
N LYS A 8 5.05 -8.43 6.61
CA LYS A 8 4.77 -6.99 6.51
C LYS A 8 5.05 -6.54 5.08
N VAL A 9 4.14 -5.76 4.52
CA VAL A 9 4.23 -5.25 3.16
C VAL A 9 3.94 -3.75 3.13
N ARG A 10 4.51 -3.07 2.14
CA ARG A 10 4.24 -1.66 1.87
C ARG A 10 3.14 -1.58 0.82
N LEU A 11 2.13 -0.77 1.04
CA LEU A 11 1.09 -0.44 0.06
C LEU A 11 1.37 0.97 -0.44
N GLU A 12 1.62 1.11 -1.73
CA GLU A 12 1.96 2.38 -2.38
C GLU A 12 0.80 2.87 -3.24
N SER A 13 0.51 4.16 -3.18
CA SER A 13 -0.59 4.80 -3.91
C SER A 13 -0.39 4.68 -5.42
N GLU A 14 -1.44 4.30 -6.17
CA GLU A 14 -1.42 4.34 -7.64
C GLU A 14 -1.39 5.79 -8.17
N ALA A 15 -1.64 6.81 -7.33
CA ALA A 15 -1.55 8.21 -7.73
C ALA A 15 -0.12 8.80 -7.68
N GLU A 16 0.90 7.96 -7.47
CA GLU A 16 2.33 8.34 -7.47
C GLU A 16 2.71 9.48 -6.51
N THR A 17 1.89 9.74 -5.50
CA THR A 17 2.11 10.78 -4.48
C THR A 17 3.24 10.44 -3.50
N GLY A 18 3.76 9.21 -3.55
CA GLY A 18 4.67 8.65 -2.56
C GLY A 18 4.02 8.31 -1.22
N TYR A 19 2.70 8.53 -1.07
CA TYR A 19 1.96 8.17 0.12
C TYR A 19 1.79 6.65 0.22
N ARG A 20 1.90 6.13 1.45
CA ARG A 20 2.06 4.69 1.67
C ARG A 20 1.49 4.24 3.00
N TYR A 21 0.90 3.05 2.97
CA TYR A 21 0.44 2.34 4.14
C TYR A 21 1.29 1.09 4.38
N TYR A 22 1.24 0.58 5.61
CA TYR A 22 1.78 -0.72 5.94
C TYR A 22 0.65 -1.69 6.22
N ALA A 23 0.80 -2.91 5.72
CA ALA A 23 -0.18 -3.98 5.91
C ALA A 23 0.51 -5.31 6.21
N LYS A 24 -0.25 -6.26 6.72
CA LYS A 24 0.16 -7.66 6.85
C LYS A 24 -0.51 -8.45 5.71
N ARG A 25 0.28 -9.20 4.94
CA ARG A 25 -0.22 -10.21 3.99
C ARG A 25 0.05 -11.60 4.55
N SER A 26 -0.92 -12.52 4.43
CA SER A 26 -0.72 -13.92 4.78
C SER A 26 0.38 -14.54 3.92
N THR A 27 1.25 -15.36 4.50
CA THR A 27 2.28 -16.09 3.74
C THR A 27 1.69 -17.12 2.78
N ARG A 28 0.42 -17.48 2.95
CA ARG A 28 -0.32 -18.41 2.07
C ARG A 28 -1.02 -17.72 0.89
N ALA A 29 -1.06 -16.39 0.86
CA ALA A 29 -1.76 -15.66 -0.19
C ALA A 29 -0.91 -15.64 -1.48
N GLU A 30 -1.47 -16.14 -2.59
CA GLU A 30 -0.81 -16.15 -3.90
C GLU A 30 -0.91 -14.80 -4.64
N TYR A 31 -1.87 -13.96 -4.25
CA TYR A 31 -2.10 -12.65 -4.86
C TYR A 31 -1.45 -11.51 -4.08
N LYS A 32 -1.11 -10.44 -4.80
CA LYS A 32 -0.66 -9.17 -4.22
C LYS A 32 -1.84 -8.40 -3.64
N LEU A 33 -1.66 -7.74 -2.50
CA LEU A 33 -2.70 -6.88 -1.94
C LEU A 33 -2.93 -5.66 -2.84
N LYS A 34 -4.18 -5.47 -3.29
CA LYS A 34 -4.69 -4.23 -3.87
C LYS A 34 -5.87 -3.76 -3.02
N LYS A 35 -5.81 -2.55 -2.46
CA LYS A 35 -6.87 -2.01 -1.59
C LYS A 35 -7.18 -0.56 -1.94
N LYS A 36 -8.46 -0.21 -1.99
CA LYS A 36 -8.89 1.18 -2.11
C LYS A 36 -8.79 1.86 -0.75
N LYS A 37 -7.96 2.90 -0.64
CA LYS A 37 -7.73 3.67 0.60
C LYS A 37 -7.64 5.15 0.29
N TYR A 38 -7.80 5.96 1.32
CA TYR A 38 -7.64 7.40 1.20
C TYR A 38 -6.16 7.78 1.03
N ASP A 39 -5.89 8.56 -0.02
CA ASP A 39 -4.63 9.28 -0.21
C ASP A 39 -4.90 10.79 -0.07
N PRO A 40 -4.37 11.46 0.96
CA PRO A 40 -4.57 12.90 1.17
C PRO A 40 -3.92 13.77 0.08
N TRP A 41 -2.95 13.23 -0.66
CA TRP A 41 -2.19 13.98 -1.66
C TRP A 41 -2.67 13.72 -3.09
N ALA A 42 -3.49 12.68 -3.31
CA ALA A 42 -4.01 12.37 -4.63
C ALA A 42 -4.96 13.48 -5.11
N VAL A 43 -4.78 13.94 -6.35
CA VAL A 43 -5.63 14.97 -6.94
C VAL A 43 -6.78 14.30 -7.69
N ASN A 44 -8.01 14.65 -7.35
CA ASN A 44 -9.17 14.18 -8.09
C ASN A 44 -9.24 14.90 -9.45
N PRO A 45 -9.21 14.18 -10.59
CA PRO A 45 -9.24 14.79 -11.92
C PRO A 45 -10.53 15.54 -12.23
N GLU A 46 -11.66 15.19 -11.59
CA GLU A 46 -12.95 15.82 -11.85
C GLU A 46 -13.12 17.15 -11.12
N THR A 47 -12.60 17.25 -9.90
CA THR A 47 -12.82 18.42 -9.03
C THR A 47 -11.58 19.29 -8.86
N GLY A 48 -10.40 18.81 -9.29
CA GLY A 48 -9.10 19.46 -9.08
C GLY A 48 -8.66 19.54 -7.61
N LYS A 49 -9.43 18.97 -6.68
CA LYS A 49 -9.14 19.01 -5.24
C LYS A 49 -8.21 17.87 -4.83
N LYS A 50 -7.37 18.14 -3.82
CA LYS A 50 -6.54 17.13 -3.17
C LYS A 50 -7.38 16.26 -2.23
N GLY A 51 -6.98 15.01 -2.09
CA GLY A 51 -7.60 14.04 -1.21
C GLY A 51 -8.66 13.21 -1.91
N MET A 52 -8.32 11.97 -2.26
CA MET A 52 -9.31 11.02 -2.81
C MET A 52 -8.97 9.57 -2.46
N HIS A 53 -9.98 8.71 -2.54
CA HIS A 53 -9.79 7.28 -2.40
C HIS A 53 -9.23 6.68 -3.69
N VAL A 54 -7.97 6.26 -3.64
CA VAL A 54 -7.27 5.61 -4.74
C VAL A 54 -6.91 4.17 -4.36
N PHE A 55 -6.54 3.39 -5.35
CA PHE A 55 -6.00 2.07 -5.09
C PHE A 55 -4.55 2.18 -4.61
N PHE A 56 -4.20 1.30 -3.67
CA PHE A 56 -2.84 1.09 -3.22
C PHE A 56 -2.43 -0.34 -3.56
N VAL A 57 -1.21 -0.49 -4.09
CA VAL A 57 -0.66 -1.76 -4.56
C VAL A 57 0.50 -2.19 -3.68
N GLU A 58 0.58 -3.50 -3.43
CA GLU A 58 1.68 -4.12 -2.69
C GLU A 58 3.05 -3.92 -3.37
N LYS A 59 3.97 -3.41 -2.57
CA LYS A 59 5.40 -3.26 -2.85
C LYS A 59 6.21 -3.87 -1.70
N LYS A 60 7.47 -4.20 -1.99
CA LYS A 60 8.40 -4.78 -1.01
C LYS A 60 8.67 -3.79 0.13
N MET A 61 8.77 -4.31 1.36
CA MET A 61 9.23 -3.52 2.49
C MET A 61 10.67 -3.03 2.26
N PRO A 62 11.01 -1.81 2.71
CA PRO A 62 12.40 -1.38 2.72
C PRO A 62 13.24 -2.32 3.61
N PRO A 63 14.52 -2.54 3.26
CA PRO A 63 15.40 -3.37 4.06
C PRO A 63 15.55 -2.79 5.47
N SER A 64 15.52 -3.67 6.48
CA SER A 64 15.59 -3.26 7.89
C SER A 64 17.00 -2.86 8.34
N LYS A 65 18.02 -3.14 7.53
CA LYS A 65 19.42 -2.76 7.74
C LYS A 65 19.95 -2.20 6.42
N LYS A 66 20.76 -1.14 6.52
CA LYS A 66 21.55 -0.63 5.39
C LYS A 66 22.64 -1.62 5.04
#